data_AF-A0A3B8LFP4-F1
#
_entry.id   AF-A0A3B8LFP4-F1
#
_cell.length_a   1.000
_cell.length_b   1.000
_cell.length_c   1.000
_cell.angle_alpha   90.00
_cell.angle_beta   90.00
_cell.angle_gamma   90.00
#
_symmetry.space_group_name_H-M   'P 1'
#
loop_
_entity.id
_entity.type
_entity.pdbx_description
1 polymer ?
#
loop_
_entity_poly.entity_id
_entity_poly.type
_entity_poly.pdbx_seq_one_letter_code
_entity_poly.pdbx_strand_id
1 'polypeptide(L)'
;MGSIGIAILQVGMLVLGASSGGRSLNPGFLIVMGFMYVIVMLVSIPMSVVMAVFVGGGIYHGCLKLFGGGEKGYEATVRVLCYATAPYILGLIPLCGMYIGAFWQMGLQIYGAKRAHDMTLGRVLMAVFVPFFVVMIIVAIFVLAVIALVGVR
;
A
#
# COMPACT_ATOMS: atom_id res chain seq x y z
N MET A 1 1.39 -0.92 2.65
CA MET A 1 1.01 -1.03 4.08
C MET A 1 1.04 -2.46 4.63
N GLY A 2 1.12 -3.50 3.80
CA GLY A 2 1.42 -4.87 4.27
C GLY A 2 2.86 -5.10 4.77
N SER A 3 3.71 -4.08 4.82
CA SER A 3 5.12 -4.20 5.19
C SER A 3 5.35 -4.31 6.71
N ILE A 4 4.53 -3.67 7.55
CA ILE A 4 4.76 -3.64 9.00
C ILE A 4 4.57 -5.03 9.61
N GLY A 5 3.51 -5.75 9.22
CA GLY A 5 3.25 -7.11 9.69
C GLY A 5 4.31 -8.11 9.23
N ILE A 6 4.72 -8.03 7.97
CA ILE A 6 5.78 -8.89 7.39
C ILE A 6 7.12 -8.61 8.08
N ALA A 7 7.42 -7.35 8.35
CA ALA A 7 8.71 -6.97 8.91
C ALA A 7 8.81 -7.33 10.41
N ILE A 8 7.71 -7.24 11.17
CA ILE A 8 7.63 -7.77 12.54
C ILE A 8 7.78 -9.30 12.53
N LEU A 9 7.15 -9.99 11.58
CA LEU A 9 7.31 -11.43 11.36
C LEU A 9 8.76 -11.79 11.00
N GLN A 10 9.44 -11.01 10.16
CA GLN A 10 10.82 -11.24 9.76
C GLN A 10 11.79 -11.07 10.93
N VAL A 11 11.63 -10.02 11.75
CA VAL A 11 12.42 -9.85 12.98
C VAL A 11 12.13 -10.96 13.98
N GLY A 12 10.85 -11.33 14.15
CA GLY A 12 10.44 -12.45 14.99
C GLY A 12 11.08 -13.78 14.55
N MET A 13 11.06 -14.09 13.24
CA MET A 13 11.70 -15.28 12.69
C MET A 13 13.22 -15.24 12.81
N LEU A 14 13.84 -14.06 12.72
CA LEU A 14 15.29 -13.91 12.87
C LEU A 14 15.73 -14.12 14.33
N VAL A 15 14.94 -13.64 15.29
CA VAL A 15 15.14 -13.90 16.73
C VAL A 15 14.89 -15.37 17.06
N LEU A 16 13.81 -15.97 16.53
CA LEU A 16 13.47 -17.39 16.74
C LEU A 16 14.45 -18.35 16.06
N GLY A 17 14.93 -18.01 14.87
CA GLY A 17 15.96 -18.74 14.13
C GLY A 17 17.31 -18.70 14.83
N ALA A 18 17.62 -17.58 15.48
CA ALA A 18 18.82 -17.45 16.29
C ALA A 18 18.70 -18.15 17.66
N SER A 19 17.51 -18.22 18.26
CA SER A 19 17.27 -19.01 19.48
C SER A 19 17.25 -20.53 19.25
N SER A 20 16.86 -21.00 18.06
CA SER A 20 16.84 -22.43 17.70
C SER A 20 18.23 -22.99 17.34
N GLY A 21 19.19 -22.12 16.99
CA GLY A 21 20.56 -22.52 16.62
C GLY A 21 21.55 -22.70 17.78
N GLY A 22 21.12 -22.66 19.04
CA GLY A 22 21.99 -22.82 20.22
C GLY A 22 23.03 -21.70 20.43
N ARG A 23 23.01 -20.65 19.61
CA ARG A 23 23.89 -19.48 19.75
C ARG A 23 23.27 -18.52 20.77
N SER A 24 23.93 -18.33 21.92
CA SER A 24 23.52 -17.26 22.83
C SER A 24 23.75 -15.91 22.14
N LEU A 25 22.67 -15.25 21.76
CA LEU A 25 22.73 -13.92 21.20
C LEU A 25 23.09 -12.95 22.32
N ASN A 26 24.21 -12.24 22.16
CA ASN A 26 24.55 -11.17 23.09
C ASN A 26 23.40 -10.15 23.14
N PRO A 27 22.90 -9.76 24.34
CA PRO A 27 21.80 -8.80 24.47
C PRO A 27 22.07 -7.49 23.74
N GLY A 28 23.33 -7.03 23.70
CA GLY A 28 23.73 -5.84 22.94
C GLY A 28 23.52 -5.97 21.43
N PHE A 29 23.74 -7.16 20.86
CA PHE A 29 23.50 -7.42 19.43
C PHE A 29 22.00 -7.32 19.08
N LEU A 30 21.12 -7.83 19.94
CA LEU A 30 19.68 -7.75 19.76
C LEU A 30 19.17 -6.30 19.82
N ILE A 31 19.70 -5.50 20.75
CA ILE A 31 19.34 -4.08 20.88
C ILE A 31 19.76 -3.30 19.62
N VAL A 32 20.99 -3.50 19.14
CA VAL A 32 21.48 -2.84 17.91
C VAL A 32 20.65 -3.22 16.69
N MET A 33 20.33 -4.50 16.52
CA MET A 33 19.48 -4.97 15.41
C MET A 33 18.06 -4.40 15.50
N GLY A 34 17.49 -4.33 16.70
CA GLY A 34 16.18 -3.71 16.94
C GLY A 34 16.18 -2.22 16.56
N PHE A 35 17.18 -1.45 17.00
CA PHE A 35 17.32 -0.04 16.64
C PHE A 35 17.50 0.16 15.13
N MET A 36 18.36 -0.64 14.51
CA MET A 36 18.62 -0.56 13.07
C MET A 36 17.35 -0.85 12.26
N TYR A 37 16.55 -1.82 12.71
CA TYR A 37 15.26 -2.14 12.11
C TYR A 37 14.24 -1.00 12.23
N VAL A 38 14.12 -0.36 13.40
CA VAL A 38 13.22 0.80 13.57
C VAL A 38 13.60 1.95 12.64
N ILE A 39 14.90 2.25 12.52
CA ILE A 39 15.41 3.31 11.64
C ILE A 39 15.07 2.99 10.18
N VAL A 40 15.32 1.75 9.73
CA VAL A 40 14.99 1.32 8.37
C VAL A 40 13.50 1.45 8.08
N MET A 41 12.63 1.07 9.02
CA MET A 41 11.18 1.20 8.88
C MET A 41 10.74 2.66 8.81
N LEU A 42 11.28 3.52 9.68
CA LEU A 42 10.93 4.94 9.76
C LEU A 42 11.20 5.67 8.44
N VAL A 43 12.24 5.27 7.70
CA VAL A 43 12.56 5.83 6.38
C VAL A 43 11.80 5.12 5.26
N SER A 44 11.70 3.79 5.31
CA SER A 44 11.12 3.00 4.22
C SER A 44 9.61 3.21 4.07
N ILE A 45 8.89 3.42 5.19
CA ILE A 45 7.44 3.62 5.19
C ILE A 45 7.04 4.86 4.37
N PRO A 46 7.47 6.09 4.70
CA PRO A 46 7.05 7.27 3.95
C PRO A 46 7.50 7.21 2.49
N MET A 47 8.70 6.68 2.22
CA MET A 47 9.21 6.53 0.86
C MET A 47 8.33 5.59 0.02
N SER A 48 7.87 4.48 0.60
CA SER A 48 6.95 3.55 -0.07
C SER A 48 5.59 4.19 -0.37
N VAL A 49 5.07 5.03 0.54
CA VAL A 49 3.79 5.73 0.35
C VAL A 49 3.92 6.77 -0.76
N VAL A 50 5.00 7.55 -0.78
CA VAL A 50 5.25 8.54 -1.84
C VAL A 50 5.33 7.85 -3.20
N MET A 51 6.10 6.77 -3.33
CA MET A 51 6.15 6.00 -4.57
C MET A 51 4.76 5.48 -4.96
N ALA A 52 4.01 4.90 -4.02
CA ALA A 52 2.68 4.35 -4.28
C ALA A 52 1.70 5.43 -4.74
N VAL A 53 1.75 6.63 -4.17
CA VAL A 53 0.88 7.75 -4.54
C VAL A 53 1.23 8.29 -5.92
N PHE A 54 2.52 8.41 -6.27
CA PHE A 54 2.92 8.87 -7.60
C PHE A 54 2.59 7.82 -8.68
N VAL A 55 3.00 6.57 -8.48
CA VAL A 55 2.74 5.50 -9.45
C VAL A 55 1.24 5.23 -9.56
N GLY A 56 0.56 5.08 -8.42
CA GLY A 56 -0.89 4.86 -8.36
C GLY A 56 -1.66 6.04 -8.92
N GLY A 57 -1.25 7.27 -8.62
CA GLY A 57 -1.82 8.49 -9.18
C GLY A 57 -1.67 8.57 -10.69
N GLY A 58 -0.57 8.05 -11.25
CA GLY A 58 -0.34 8.00 -12.69
C GLY A 58 -1.34 7.11 -13.40
N ILE A 59 -1.53 5.90 -12.86
CA ILE A 59 -2.53 4.94 -13.32
C ILE A 59 -3.93 5.55 -13.20
N TYR A 60 -4.25 6.12 -12.03
CA TYR A 60 -5.56 6.73 -11.78
C TYR A 60 -5.85 7.91 -12.71
N HIS A 61 -4.86 8.76 -12.97
CA HIS A 61 -4.97 9.89 -13.89
C HIS A 61 -5.16 9.41 -15.34
N GLY A 62 -4.48 8.35 -15.73
CA GLY A 62 -4.70 7.67 -17.01
C GLY A 62 -6.14 7.16 -17.14
N CYS A 63 -6.66 6.47 -16.13
CA CYS A 63 -8.06 6.04 -16.09
C CYS A 63 -9.04 7.23 -16.15
N LEU A 64 -8.77 8.30 -15.39
CA LEU A 64 -9.54 9.54 -15.41
C LEU A 64 -9.63 10.11 -16.83
N LYS A 65 -8.49 10.22 -17.54
CA LYS A 65 -8.47 10.68 -18.94
C LYS A 65 -9.26 9.76 -19.87
N LEU A 66 -9.14 8.44 -19.73
CA LEU A 66 -9.87 7.47 -20.55
C LEU A 66 -11.39 7.58 -20.39
N PHE A 67 -11.88 7.93 -19.20
CA PHE A 67 -13.31 8.11 -18.92
C PHE A 67 -13.79 9.56 -19.03
N GLY A 68 -13.02 10.44 -19.68
CA GLY A 68 -13.41 11.82 -19.96
C GLY A 68 -13.31 12.78 -18.77
N GLY A 69 -12.37 12.53 -17.86
CA GLY A 69 -11.97 13.43 -16.78
C GLY A 69 -10.48 13.79 -16.87
N GLY A 70 -9.89 14.29 -15.78
CA GLY A 70 -8.45 14.58 -15.73
C GLY A 70 -8.03 15.93 -16.33
N GLU A 71 -8.97 16.79 -16.73
CA GLU A 71 -8.67 18.11 -17.31
C GLU A 71 -7.98 19.05 -16.31
N LYS A 72 -8.18 18.85 -15.01
CA LYS A 72 -7.51 19.63 -13.95
C LYS A 72 -6.07 19.17 -13.68
N GLY A 73 -5.53 18.27 -14.51
CA GLY A 73 -4.13 17.85 -14.50
C GLY A 73 -3.79 16.76 -13.49
N TYR A 74 -2.53 16.32 -13.56
CA TYR A 74 -1.99 15.24 -12.72
C TYR A 74 -1.86 15.67 -11.25
N GLU A 75 -1.46 16.92 -10.99
CA GLU A 75 -1.30 17.45 -9.63
C GLU A 75 -2.61 17.40 -8.83
N ALA A 76 -3.75 17.73 -9.47
CA ALA A 76 -5.07 17.62 -8.84
C ALA A 76 -5.39 16.17 -8.44
N THR A 77 -4.98 15.20 -9.26
CA THR A 77 -5.21 13.77 -9.00
C THR A 77 -4.33 13.28 -7.84
N VAL A 78 -3.04 13.61 -7.86
CA VAL A 78 -2.11 13.29 -6.76
C VAL A 78 -2.57 13.92 -5.45
N ARG A 79 -3.04 15.17 -5.47
CA ARG A 79 -3.55 15.84 -4.28
C ARG A 79 -4.78 15.13 -3.70
N VAL A 80 -5.72 14.70 -4.55
CA VAL A 80 -6.87 13.88 -4.14
C VAL A 80 -6.40 12.55 -3.53
N LEU A 81 -5.43 11.87 -4.14
CA LEU A 81 -4.87 10.63 -3.58
C LEU A 81 -4.22 10.88 -2.23
N CYS A 82 -3.40 11.92 -2.08
CA CYS A 82 -2.78 12.28 -0.81
C CYS A 82 -3.82 12.48 0.30
N TYR A 83 -4.89 13.24 0.04
CA TYR A 83 -5.97 13.41 1.02
C TYR A 83 -6.72 12.10 1.30
N ALA A 84 -6.96 11.29 0.28
CA ALA A 84 -7.62 10.02 0.43
C ALA A 84 -6.78 8.99 1.21
N THR A 85 -5.45 9.15 1.30
CA THR A 85 -4.59 8.24 2.10
C THR A 85 -4.63 8.51 3.61
N ALA A 86 -5.15 9.65 4.06
CA ALA A 86 -5.23 10.00 5.48
C ALA A 86 -5.90 8.93 6.39
N PRO A 87 -6.98 8.24 5.99
CA PRO A 87 -7.65 7.23 6.82
C PRO A 87 -6.78 6.01 7.13
N TYR A 88 -5.71 5.77 6.36
CA TYR A 88 -4.80 4.67 6.66
C TYR A 88 -4.03 4.84 7.98
N ILE A 89 -4.05 6.02 8.59
CA ILE A 89 -3.56 6.21 9.96
C ILE A 89 -4.30 5.32 10.96
N LEU A 90 -5.56 4.95 10.67
CA LEU A 90 -6.34 4.00 11.46
C LEU A 90 -5.73 2.60 11.47
N GLY A 91 -4.83 2.28 10.54
CA GLY A 91 -4.04 1.05 10.53
C GLY A 91 -3.14 0.86 11.75
N LEU A 92 -3.01 1.87 12.62
CA LEU A 92 -2.47 1.71 13.99
C LEU A 92 -3.30 0.74 14.83
N ILE A 93 -4.61 0.62 14.58
CA ILE A 93 -5.47 -0.34 15.24
C ILE A 93 -5.28 -1.71 14.56
N PRO A 94 -4.69 -2.70 15.25
CA PRO A 94 -4.46 -4.01 14.68
C PRO A 94 -5.79 -4.64 14.23
N LEU A 95 -5.76 -5.32 13.08
CA LEU A 95 -6.89 -6.01 12.42
C LEU A 95 -8.02 -5.11 11.89
N CYS A 96 -8.54 -4.16 12.65
CA CYS A 96 -9.71 -3.37 12.25
C CYS A 96 -9.36 -2.15 11.38
N GLY A 97 -8.21 -1.53 11.66
CA GLY A 97 -7.78 -0.28 11.01
C GLY A 97 -7.62 -0.39 9.49
N MET A 98 -7.18 -1.56 9.02
CA MET A 98 -6.92 -1.79 7.60
C MET A 98 -8.20 -1.81 6.77
N TYR A 99 -9.23 -2.53 7.23
CA TYR A 99 -10.50 -2.62 6.51
C TYR A 99 -11.23 -1.29 6.54
N ILE A 100 -11.35 -0.67 7.71
CA ILE A 100 -12.04 0.61 7.89
C ILE A 100 -11.33 1.70 7.07
N GLY A 101 -9.99 1.74 7.12
CA GLY A 101 -9.19 2.68 6.33
C GLY A 101 -9.38 2.51 4.82
N ALA A 102 -9.47 1.27 4.32
CA ALA A 102 -9.67 1.00 2.90
C ALA A 102 -11.06 1.47 2.40
N PHE A 103 -12.13 1.15 3.14
CA PHE A 103 -13.48 1.60 2.78
C PHE A 103 -13.61 3.13 2.84
N TRP A 104 -12.99 3.75 3.85
CA TRP A 104 -12.96 5.21 3.96
C TRP A 104 -12.18 5.86 2.81
N GLN A 105 -11.00 5.31 2.47
CA GLN A 105 -10.16 5.77 1.38
C GLN A 105 -10.90 5.71 0.04
N MET A 106 -11.63 4.61 -0.24
CA MET A 106 -12.48 4.50 -1.44
C MET A 106 -13.53 5.61 -1.48
N GLY A 107 -14.24 5.87 -0.38
CA GLY A 107 -15.23 6.94 -0.31
C GLY A 107 -14.62 8.32 -0.61
N LEU A 108 -13.45 8.61 -0.04
CA LEU A 108 -12.73 9.87 -0.29
C LEU A 108 -12.20 9.98 -1.72
N GLN A 109 -11.75 8.88 -2.34
CA GLN A 109 -11.35 8.89 -3.75
C GLN A 109 -12.53 9.20 -4.67
N ILE A 110 -13.68 8.57 -4.43
CA ILE A 110 -14.90 8.82 -5.23
C ILE A 110 -15.34 10.28 -5.06
N TYR A 111 -15.45 10.77 -3.82
CA TYR A 111 -15.87 12.15 -3.55
C TYR A 111 -14.86 13.17 -4.09
N GLY A 112 -13.57 12.94 -3.84
CA GLY A 112 -12.47 13.78 -4.28
C GLY A 112 -12.35 13.83 -5.79
N ALA A 113 -12.42 12.69 -6.49
CA ALA A 113 -12.39 12.65 -7.95
C ALA A 113 -13.62 13.31 -8.57
N LYS A 114 -14.82 13.08 -8.01
CA LYS A 114 -16.05 13.76 -8.43
C LYS A 114 -15.93 15.27 -8.36
N ARG A 115 -15.42 15.79 -7.23
CA ARG A 115 -15.35 17.24 -6.98
C ARG A 115 -14.13 17.90 -7.63
N ALA A 116 -13.02 17.19 -7.75
CA ALA A 116 -11.83 17.70 -8.41
C ALA A 116 -11.99 17.72 -9.93
N HIS A 117 -12.67 16.73 -10.53
CA HIS A 117 -12.75 16.60 -11.99
C HIS A 117 -14.16 16.82 -12.56
N ASP A 118 -15.12 17.32 -11.76
CA ASP A 118 -16.50 17.61 -12.17
C ASP A 118 -17.18 16.47 -12.96
N MET A 119 -16.90 15.23 -12.54
CA MET A 119 -17.38 14.03 -13.22
C MET A 119 -18.73 13.56 -12.69
N THR A 120 -19.50 12.89 -13.55
CA THR A 120 -20.72 12.17 -13.14
C THR A 120 -20.39 10.93 -12.31
N LEU A 121 -21.28 10.54 -11.39
CA LEU A 121 -21.03 9.43 -10.45
C LEU A 121 -20.65 8.12 -11.16
N GLY A 122 -21.32 7.79 -12.27
CA GLY A 122 -21.03 6.58 -13.05
C GLY A 122 -19.62 6.57 -13.66
N ARG A 123 -19.14 7.72 -14.16
CA ARG A 123 -17.79 7.84 -14.71
C ARG A 123 -16.71 7.76 -13.62
N VAL A 124 -16.97 8.35 -12.45
CA VAL A 124 -16.07 8.24 -11.30
C VAL A 124 -15.97 6.80 -10.81
N LEU A 125 -17.09 6.09 -10.69
CA LEU A 125 -17.09 4.69 -10.28
C LEU A 125 -16.28 3.84 -11.27
N MET A 126 -16.48 4.00 -12.58
CA MET A 126 -15.66 3.29 -13.57
C MET A 126 -14.17 3.63 -13.43
N ALA A 127 -13.82 4.90 -13.29
CA ALA A 127 -12.44 5.33 -13.11
C ALA A 127 -11.79 4.82 -11.82
N VAL A 128 -12.56 4.57 -10.75
CA VAL A 128 -12.10 4.03 -9.46
C VAL A 128 -11.98 2.51 -9.50
N PHE A 129 -12.97 1.82 -10.07
CA PHE A 129 -13.03 0.36 -10.06
C PHE A 129 -12.11 -0.29 -11.09
N VAL A 130 -11.91 0.33 -12.26
CA VAL A 130 -10.98 -0.19 -13.28
C VAL A 130 -9.57 -0.41 -12.72
N PRO A 131 -8.89 0.57 -12.08
CA PRO A 131 -7.57 0.33 -11.51
C PRO A 131 -7.60 -0.70 -10.39
N PHE A 132 -8.70 -0.80 -9.62
CA PHE A 132 -8.86 -1.83 -8.59
C PHE A 132 -8.83 -3.26 -9.18
N PHE A 133 -9.61 -3.51 -10.24
CA PHE A 133 -9.63 -4.81 -10.91
C PHE A 133 -8.31 -5.12 -11.62
N VAL A 134 -7.68 -4.13 -12.25
CA VAL A 134 -6.37 -4.29 -12.90
C VAL A 134 -5.31 -4.73 -11.87
N VAL A 135 -5.25 -4.08 -10.71
CA VAL A 135 -4.32 -4.46 -9.64
C VAL A 135 -4.64 -5.88 -9.13
N MET A 136 -5.91 -6.23 -8.92
CA MET A 136 -6.28 -7.60 -8.51
C MET A 136 -5.81 -8.65 -9.51
N ILE A 137 -5.97 -8.42 -10.82
CA ILE A 137 -5.54 -9.34 -11.87
C ILE A 137 -4.01 -9.47 -11.87
N ILE A 138 -3.28 -8.37 -11.79
CA ILE A 138 -1.80 -8.38 -11.74
C ILE A 138 -1.31 -9.18 -10.52
N VAL A 139 -1.90 -8.93 -9.34
CA VAL A 139 -1.54 -9.66 -8.12
C VAL A 139 -1.87 -11.14 -8.24
N ALA A 140 -3.03 -11.50 -8.80
CA ALA A 140 -3.39 -12.90 -9.02
C ALA A 140 -2.41 -13.61 -9.96
N ILE A 141 -2.04 -12.98 -11.08
CA ILE A 141 -1.04 -13.52 -12.02
C ILE A 141 0.31 -13.68 -11.34
N PHE A 142 0.75 -12.68 -10.56
CA PHE A 142 2.01 -12.74 -9.83
C PHE A 142 2.02 -13.89 -8.81
N VAL A 143 0.95 -14.06 -8.04
CA VAL A 143 0.82 -15.16 -7.07
C VAL A 143 0.83 -16.51 -7.78
N LEU A 144 0.08 -16.68 -8.87
CA LEU A 144 0.09 -17.90 -9.68
C LEU A 144 1.47 -18.20 -10.26
N ALA A 145 2.18 -17.18 -10.74
CA ALA A 145 3.54 -17.32 -11.25
C ALA A 145 4.52 -17.73 -10.15
N VAL A 146 4.43 -17.17 -8.95
CA VAL A 146 5.26 -17.57 -7.80
C VAL A 146 4.94 -19.02 -7.39
N ILE A 147 3.67 -19.41 -7.33
CA ILE A 147 3.27 -20.80 -7.05
C ILE A 147 3.82 -21.74 -8.11
N ALA A 148 3.73 -21.39 -9.40
CA ALA A 148 4.28 -22.19 -10.47
C ALA A 148 5.81 -22.31 -10.37
N LEU A 149 6.53 -21.23 -10.08
CA LEU A 149 7.99 -21.25 -9.94
C LEU A 149 8.46 -22.04 -8.71
N VAL A 150 7.69 -22.03 -7.62
CA VAL A 150 8.01 -22.75 -6.39
C VAL A 150 7.55 -24.21 -6.45
N GLY A 151 6.41 -24.50 -7.08
CA GLY A 151 5.83 -25.84 -7.22
C GLY A 151 6.34 -26.66 -8.42
N VAL A 152 7.15 -26.05 -9.28
CA VAL A 152 7.92 -26.75 -10.34
C VAL A 152 9.29 -27.23 -9.82
N ARG A 153 9.62 -26.97 -8.55
CA ARG A 153 10.75 -27.59 -7.84
C ARG A 153 10.29 -28.79 -7.02
#